data_AF-A0A545BGS4-F1
#
_entry.id   AF-A0A545BGS4-F1
#
_cell.length_a   1.000
_cell.length_b   1.000
_cell.length_c   1.000
_cell.angle_alpha   90.00
_cell.angle_beta   90.00
_cell.angle_gamma   90.00
#
_symmetry.space_group_name_H-M   'P 1'
#
loop_
_entity.id
_entity.type
_entity.pdbx_description
1 polymer ?
#
loop_
_entity_poly.entity_id
_entity_poly.type
_entity_poly.pdbx_seq_one_letter_code
_entity_poly.pdbx_strand_id
1 'polypeptide(L)'
;MTLRSFVSALGVILALLLTAVAVPTAWVDQNIVKEEGFVRMAGALGNDPEFQSKLAAAAVGTFESSVDLPGPIQSLAADALRSAASGMQSWSDYPRAWEETVRNSHRLNFGAANQSEEAATTSALVLDISPMVRLIRDHFAEATRIRIDVPAESLVSLGEPSHRQLVERVAAFAPLWWVAALGALISLLLALVVARRRSLVLVFVGLGGLALAALWTAGADLAGGVVGNLSSANGVAELFKQEFLTAAKTSFGQWILIAAVTSGALFVAGVIGSFVSGRRRSRSAPG
;
A
#
# COMPACT_ATOMS: atom_id res chain seq x y z
N MET A 1 -40.50 7.92 17.18
CA MET A 1 -39.23 7.15 17.22
C MET A 1 -38.90 6.90 18.68
N THR A 2 -38.79 5.66 19.16
CA THR A 2 -38.46 5.41 20.58
C THR A 2 -36.98 5.67 20.84
N LEU A 3 -36.60 6.15 22.03
CA LEU A 3 -35.20 6.43 22.42
C LEU A 3 -34.23 5.29 22.07
N ARG A 4 -34.66 4.04 22.26
CA ARG A 4 -33.87 2.82 21.94
C ARG A 4 -33.58 2.68 20.44
N SER A 5 -34.52 3.07 19.57
CA SER A 5 -34.32 3.02 18.11
C SER A 5 -33.35 4.11 17.65
N PHE A 6 -33.40 5.28 18.29
CA PHE A 6 -32.47 6.38 18.01
C PHE A 6 -31.03 6.02 18.40
N VAL A 7 -30.82 5.52 19.63
CA VAL A 7 -29.50 5.08 20.11
C VAL A 7 -28.94 3.95 19.24
N SER A 8 -29.77 2.99 18.83
CA SER A 8 -29.34 1.91 17.94
C SER A 8 -28.93 2.42 16.56
N ALA A 9 -29.69 3.34 15.97
CA ALA A 9 -29.34 3.96 14.69
C ALA A 9 -28.03 4.75 14.78
N LEU A 10 -27.85 5.53 15.84
CA LEU A 10 -26.62 6.28 16.08
C LEU A 10 -25.41 5.36 16.26
N GLY A 11 -25.58 4.24 16.97
CA GLY A 11 -24.53 3.23 17.14
C GLY A 11 -24.11 2.58 15.83
N VAL A 12 -25.06 2.29 14.92
CA VAL A 12 -24.73 1.78 13.57
C VAL A 12 -23.97 2.82 12.76
N ILE A 13 -24.41 4.08 12.76
CA ILE A 13 -23.74 5.16 12.04
C ILE A 13 -22.32 5.33 12.56
N LEU A 14 -22.14 5.41 13.88
CA LEU A 14 -20.83 5.54 14.49
C LEU A 14 -19.92 4.36 14.17
N ALA A 15 -20.45 3.13 14.21
CA ALA A 15 -19.71 1.94 13.84
C ALA A 15 -19.22 2.00 12.38
N LEU A 16 -20.07 2.43 11.45
CA LEU A 16 -19.72 2.58 10.04
C LEU A 16 -18.67 3.69 9.83
N LEU A 17 -18.82 4.85 10.47
CA LEU A 17 -17.87 5.95 10.35
C LEU A 17 -16.47 5.55 10.89
N LEU A 18 -16.43 4.88 12.04
CA LEU A 18 -15.18 4.40 12.59
C LEU A 18 -14.54 3.31 11.73
N THR A 19 -15.35 2.41 11.16
CA THR A 19 -14.89 1.39 10.21
C THR A 19 -14.33 2.02 8.93
N ALA A 20 -14.99 3.07 8.43
CA ALA A 20 -14.59 3.82 7.22
C ALA A 20 -13.15 4.31 7.30
N VAL A 21 -12.68 4.68 8.50
CA VAL A 21 -11.31 5.13 8.77
C VAL A 21 -10.43 3.97 9.21
N ALA A 22 -10.90 3.09 10.08
CA ALA A 22 -10.09 2.02 10.66
C ALA A 22 -9.51 1.08 9.59
N VAL A 23 -10.30 0.72 8.57
CA VAL A 23 -9.89 -0.25 7.55
C VAL A 23 -8.76 0.28 6.65
N PRO A 24 -8.88 1.45 6.00
CA PRO A 24 -7.77 2.04 5.24
C PRO A 24 -6.52 2.27 6.11
N THR A 25 -6.70 2.78 7.33
CA THR A 25 -5.58 3.06 8.25
C THR A 25 -4.85 1.77 8.66
N ALA A 26 -5.60 0.69 8.93
CA ALA A 26 -5.02 -0.62 9.22
C ALA A 26 -4.26 -1.19 8.01
N TRP A 27 -4.79 -1.02 6.79
CA TRP A 27 -4.09 -1.44 5.58
C TRP A 27 -2.76 -0.68 5.40
N VAL A 28 -2.75 0.63 5.63
CA VAL A 28 -1.54 1.46 5.56
C VAL A 28 -0.52 1.03 6.60
N ASP A 29 -0.94 0.84 7.86
CA ASP A 29 -0.06 0.34 8.92
C ASP A 29 0.59 -1.00 8.53
N GLN A 30 -0.22 -1.93 8.00
CA GLN A 30 0.22 -3.28 7.70
C GLN A 30 1.03 -3.45 6.42
N ASN A 31 0.86 -2.58 5.42
CA ASN A 31 1.48 -2.76 4.09
C ASN A 31 2.45 -1.63 3.69
N ILE A 32 2.44 -0.50 4.39
CA ILE A 32 3.32 0.65 4.10
C ILE A 32 4.25 0.92 5.28
N VAL A 33 3.70 1.04 6.49
CA VAL A 33 4.47 1.43 7.68
C VAL A 33 5.31 0.28 8.22
N LYS A 34 4.74 -0.93 8.29
CA LYS A 34 5.47 -2.14 8.72
C LYS A 34 6.38 -2.65 7.60
N GLU A 35 7.67 -2.80 7.91
CA GLU A 35 8.71 -3.27 6.98
C GLU A 35 8.31 -4.55 6.25
N GLU A 36 7.88 -5.58 6.97
CA GLU A 36 7.54 -6.88 6.37
C GLU A 36 6.42 -6.79 5.34
N GLY A 37 5.39 -5.97 5.60
CA GLY A 37 4.29 -5.79 4.68
C GLY A 37 4.67 -4.98 3.45
N PHE A 38 5.49 -3.95 3.64
CA PHE A 38 6.05 -3.18 2.54
C PHE A 38 6.94 -4.05 1.66
N VAL A 39 7.86 -4.82 2.25
CA VAL A 39 8.76 -5.74 1.53
C VAL A 39 7.96 -6.82 0.79
N ARG A 40 6.91 -7.38 1.39
CA ARG A 40 6.04 -8.34 0.71
C ARG A 40 5.38 -7.75 -0.54
N MET A 41 5.01 -6.48 -0.50
CA MET A 41 4.31 -5.82 -1.61
C MET A 41 5.28 -5.28 -2.68
N ALA A 42 6.27 -4.48 -2.29
CA ALA A 42 7.24 -3.89 -3.21
C ALA A 42 8.33 -4.88 -3.64
N GLY A 43 8.72 -5.82 -2.78
CA GLY A 43 9.67 -6.88 -3.12
C GLY A 43 9.11 -7.85 -4.17
N ALA A 44 7.78 -8.06 -4.20
CA ALA A 44 7.14 -8.88 -5.22
C ALA A 44 7.39 -8.38 -6.65
N LEU A 45 7.56 -7.07 -6.85
CA LEU A 45 7.89 -6.46 -8.14
C LEU A 45 9.20 -7.02 -8.72
N GLY A 46 10.17 -7.37 -7.88
CA GLY A 46 11.44 -7.96 -8.31
C GLY A 46 11.29 -9.36 -8.93
N ASN A 47 10.12 -9.99 -8.84
CA ASN A 47 9.84 -11.27 -9.48
C ASN A 47 9.11 -11.11 -10.83
N ASP A 48 8.75 -9.89 -11.22
CA ASP A 48 8.05 -9.62 -12.48
C ASP A 48 9.06 -9.31 -13.61
N PRO A 49 9.17 -10.17 -14.64
CA PRO A 49 10.08 -9.94 -15.76
C PRO A 49 9.79 -8.64 -16.53
N GLU A 50 8.52 -8.22 -16.60
CA GLU A 50 8.14 -6.98 -17.26
C GLU A 50 8.67 -5.77 -16.47
N PHE A 51 8.49 -5.78 -15.15
CA PHE A 51 9.05 -4.78 -14.25
C PHE A 51 10.57 -4.70 -14.37
N GLN A 52 11.25 -5.85 -14.33
CA GLN A 52 12.71 -5.93 -14.47
C GLN A 52 13.18 -5.28 -15.78
N SER A 53 12.50 -5.58 -16.89
CA SER A 53 12.82 -5.00 -18.21
C SER A 53 12.63 -3.49 -18.24
N LYS A 54 11.52 -2.99 -17.70
CA LYS A 54 11.23 -1.55 -17.66
C LYS A 54 12.22 -0.83 -16.74
N LEU A 55 12.57 -1.42 -15.60
CA LEU A 55 13.49 -0.85 -14.62
C LEU A 55 14.89 -0.71 -15.20
N ALA A 56 15.35 -1.75 -15.89
CA ALA A 56 16.58 -1.72 -16.68
C ALA A 56 16.60 -0.57 -17.70
N ALA A 57 15.55 -0.45 -18.51
CA ALA A 57 15.45 0.62 -19.51
C ALA A 57 15.43 2.01 -18.87
N ALA A 58 14.69 2.17 -17.77
CA ALA A 58 14.62 3.42 -17.01
C ALA A 58 15.97 3.80 -16.38
N ALA A 59 16.74 2.82 -15.90
CA ALA A 59 18.08 3.03 -15.35
C ALA A 59 19.06 3.51 -16.42
N VAL A 60 19.04 2.90 -17.62
CA VAL A 60 19.86 3.34 -18.77
C VAL A 60 19.50 4.77 -19.18
N GLY A 61 18.21 5.07 -19.35
CA GLY A 61 17.79 6.43 -19.70
C GLY A 61 18.15 7.47 -18.63
N THR A 62 18.08 7.10 -17.35
CA THR A 62 18.49 7.98 -16.25
C THR A 62 19.99 8.25 -16.31
N PHE A 63 20.82 7.22 -16.53
CA PHE A 63 22.27 7.36 -16.67
C PHE A 63 22.65 8.28 -17.84
N GLU A 64 22.06 8.05 -19.03
CA GLU A 64 22.30 8.87 -20.22
C GLU A 64 21.94 10.35 -20.00
N SER A 65 20.89 10.62 -19.21
CA SER A 65 20.45 12.00 -18.92
C SER A 65 21.23 12.70 -17.81
N SER A 66 21.83 11.93 -16.89
CA SER A 66 22.42 12.46 -15.65
C SER A 66 23.95 12.51 -15.65
N VAL A 67 24.61 11.75 -16.53
CA VAL A 67 26.07 11.68 -16.60
C VAL A 67 26.56 12.27 -17.93
N ASP A 68 27.26 13.39 -17.86
CA ASP A 68 27.89 14.03 -19.02
C ASP A 68 29.29 13.42 -19.23
N LEU A 69 29.37 12.45 -20.15
CA LEU A 69 30.62 11.79 -20.55
C LEU A 69 30.91 12.08 -22.02
N PRO A 70 32.18 12.08 -22.44
CA PRO A 70 32.53 12.10 -23.85
C PRO A 70 31.79 10.98 -24.61
N GLY A 71 31.14 11.32 -25.73
CA GLY A 71 30.20 10.44 -26.44
C GLY A 71 30.63 8.96 -26.60
N PRO A 72 31.88 8.65 -27.02
CA PRO A 72 32.33 7.26 -27.15
C PRO A 72 32.36 6.47 -25.83
N ILE A 73 32.61 7.15 -24.71
CA ILE A 73 32.64 6.54 -23.37
C ILE A 73 31.21 6.38 -22.85
N GLN A 74 30.35 7.35 -23.11
CA GLN A 74 28.94 7.30 -22.73
C GLN A 74 28.21 6.15 -23.44
N SER A 75 28.44 5.96 -24.74
CA SER A 75 27.83 4.88 -25.51
C SER A 75 28.29 3.51 -25.03
N LEU A 76 29.58 3.36 -24.73
CA LEU A 76 30.12 2.10 -24.19
C LEU A 76 29.54 1.77 -22.81
N ALA A 77 29.40 2.77 -21.94
CA ALA A 77 28.80 2.60 -20.62
C ALA A 77 27.30 2.25 -20.72
N ALA A 78 26.57 2.91 -21.63
CA ALA A 78 25.16 2.61 -21.89
C ALA A 78 24.96 1.19 -22.45
N ASP A 79 25.82 0.74 -23.37
CA ASP A 79 25.78 -0.61 -23.92
C ASP A 79 26.14 -1.68 -22.89
N ALA A 80 27.13 -1.41 -22.03
CA ALA A 80 27.45 -2.27 -20.90
C ALA A 80 26.29 -2.37 -19.91
N LEU A 81 25.65 -1.24 -19.60
CA LEU A 81 24.49 -1.19 -18.70
C LEU A 81 23.28 -1.90 -19.30
N ARG A 82 23.04 -1.76 -20.60
CA ARG A 82 21.99 -2.46 -21.36
C ARG A 82 22.23 -3.97 -21.41
N SER A 83 23.49 -4.38 -21.58
CA SER A 83 23.89 -5.78 -21.53
C SER A 83 23.70 -6.37 -20.14
N ALA A 84 24.15 -5.68 -19.10
CA ALA A 84 23.95 -6.07 -17.70
C ALA A 84 22.45 -6.17 -17.37
N ALA A 85 21.66 -5.18 -17.76
CA ALA A 85 20.20 -5.17 -17.65
C ALA A 85 19.53 -6.39 -18.29
N SER A 86 19.95 -6.75 -19.52
CA SER A 86 19.41 -7.91 -20.22
C SER A 86 19.79 -9.25 -19.57
N GLY A 87 20.99 -9.32 -18.97
CA GLY A 87 21.46 -10.51 -18.25
C GLY A 87 20.82 -10.66 -16.87
N MET A 88 20.47 -9.55 -16.23
CA MET A 88 19.98 -9.50 -14.85
C MET A 88 18.71 -10.32 -14.61
N GLN A 89 17.84 -10.43 -15.62
CA GLN A 89 16.62 -11.24 -15.53
C GLN A 89 16.91 -12.74 -15.38
N SER A 90 18.09 -13.19 -15.82
CA SER A 90 18.52 -14.59 -15.69
C SER A 90 19.20 -14.89 -14.35
N TRP A 91 19.51 -13.85 -13.55
CA TRP A 91 20.23 -13.99 -12.30
C TRP A 91 19.32 -14.47 -11.18
N SER A 92 19.55 -15.68 -10.69
CA SER A 92 18.73 -16.31 -9.63
C SER A 92 18.75 -15.55 -8.30
N ASP A 93 19.75 -14.69 -8.08
CA ASP A 93 19.95 -13.85 -6.91
C ASP A 93 19.36 -12.43 -7.05
N TYR A 94 18.89 -12.04 -8.24
CA TYR A 94 18.23 -10.75 -8.46
C TYR A 94 17.04 -10.49 -7.53
N PRO A 95 16.06 -11.39 -7.37
CA PRO A 95 14.91 -11.13 -6.50
C PRO A 95 15.31 -10.87 -5.04
N ARG A 96 16.35 -11.56 -4.55
CA ARG A 96 16.87 -11.35 -3.20
C ARG A 96 17.49 -9.97 -3.04
N ALA A 97 18.32 -9.57 -4.00
CA ALA A 97 18.95 -8.27 -3.94
C ALA A 97 17.93 -7.13 -4.12
N TRP A 98 16.85 -7.33 -4.90
CA TRP A 98 15.74 -6.38 -4.97
C TRP A 98 14.99 -6.27 -3.64
N GLU A 99 14.72 -7.40 -2.98
CA GLU A 99 14.10 -7.44 -1.66
C GLU A 99 14.95 -6.66 -0.62
N GLU A 100 16.27 -6.85 -0.63
CA GLU A 100 17.20 -6.07 0.19
C GLU A 100 17.14 -4.57 -0.12
N THR A 101 17.09 -4.20 -1.40
CA THR A 101 16.94 -2.79 -1.83
C THR A 101 15.68 -2.17 -1.23
N VAL A 102 14.53 -2.83 -1.41
CA VAL A 102 13.24 -2.34 -0.89
C VAL A 102 13.24 -2.27 0.64
N ARG A 103 13.81 -3.28 1.32
CA ARG A 103 13.91 -3.34 2.78
C ARG A 103 14.79 -2.22 3.34
N ASN A 104 15.97 -2.01 2.78
CA ASN A 104 16.87 -0.95 3.20
C ASN A 104 16.25 0.43 2.95
N SER A 105 15.61 0.60 1.79
CA SER A 105 14.87 1.83 1.48
C SER A 105 13.79 2.12 2.51
N HIS A 106 13.03 1.10 2.93
CA HIS A 106 12.03 1.25 3.99
C HIS A 106 12.67 1.75 5.30
N ARG A 107 13.78 1.13 5.73
CA ARG A 107 14.51 1.55 6.94
C ARG A 107 15.06 2.97 6.84
N LEU A 108 15.53 3.40 5.68
CA LEU A 108 16.03 4.77 5.50
C LEU A 108 14.89 5.82 5.57
N ASN A 109 13.71 5.46 5.06
CA ASN A 109 12.57 6.37 4.99
C ASN A 109 11.73 6.40 6.28
N PHE A 110 11.61 5.26 6.98
CA PHE A 110 10.77 5.11 8.18
C PHE A 110 11.59 4.88 9.47
N GLY A 111 12.85 4.48 9.37
CA GLY A 111 13.74 4.25 10.51
C GLY A 111 14.38 5.53 11.00
N ALA A 112 13.66 6.29 11.83
CA ALA A 112 14.11 7.53 12.45
C ALA A 112 15.26 7.39 13.49
N ALA A 113 15.98 6.26 13.57
CA ALA A 113 16.85 5.99 14.72
C ALA A 113 18.24 6.67 14.66
N ASN A 114 18.75 7.08 13.49
CA ASN A 114 20.16 7.50 13.35
C ASN A 114 20.39 8.79 12.55
N GLN A 115 19.34 9.52 12.15
CA GLN A 115 19.49 10.78 11.42
C GLN A 115 19.01 11.93 12.29
N SER A 116 19.81 13.00 12.39
CA SER A 116 19.38 14.25 13.03
C SER A 116 18.03 14.68 12.45
N GLU A 117 17.06 15.03 13.30
CA GLU A 117 15.67 15.34 12.92
C GLU A 117 15.55 16.39 11.79
N GLU A 118 16.53 17.30 11.69
CA GLU A 118 16.62 18.32 10.63
C GLU A 118 17.11 17.80 9.26
N ALA A 119 17.93 16.74 9.22
CA ALA A 119 18.39 16.11 7.97
C ALA A 119 17.37 15.11 7.41
N ALA A 120 16.60 14.47 8.30
CA ALA A 120 15.55 13.53 7.93
C ALA A 120 14.34 14.24 7.29
N THR A 121 13.94 15.41 7.79
CA THR A 121 12.71 16.12 7.36
C THR A 121 12.85 16.95 6.09
N THR A 122 14.08 17.16 5.61
CA THR A 122 14.41 17.94 4.40
C THR A 122 14.77 17.07 3.19
N SER A 123 14.94 15.76 3.39
CA SER A 123 15.34 14.83 2.34
C SER A 123 14.14 14.16 1.71
N ALA A 124 14.15 13.99 0.38
CA ALA A 124 13.15 13.21 -0.34
C ALA A 124 13.10 11.74 0.11
N LEU A 125 12.05 11.02 -0.29
CA LEU A 125 12.03 9.56 -0.17
C LEU A 125 13.17 8.97 -1.01
N VAL A 126 13.92 8.01 -0.46
CA VAL A 126 15.09 7.42 -1.12
C VAL A 126 14.93 5.93 -1.37
N LEU A 127 15.52 5.45 -2.46
CA LEU A 127 15.67 4.04 -2.81
C LEU A 127 17.15 3.66 -2.68
N ASP A 128 17.47 2.72 -1.78
CA ASP A 128 18.81 2.14 -1.62
C ASP A 128 19.04 1.05 -2.67
N ILE A 129 19.64 1.44 -3.79
CA ILE A 129 19.99 0.51 -4.87
C ILE A 129 21.34 -0.19 -4.64
N SER A 130 22.03 0.05 -3.53
CA SER A 130 23.34 -0.56 -3.24
C SER A 130 23.34 -2.09 -3.38
N PRO A 131 22.32 -2.84 -2.92
CA PRO A 131 22.23 -4.28 -3.17
C PRO A 131 22.24 -4.64 -4.66
N MET A 132 21.50 -3.90 -5.50
CA MET A 132 21.49 -4.10 -6.96
C MET A 132 22.83 -3.77 -7.59
N VAL A 133 23.48 -2.69 -7.15
CA VAL A 133 24.78 -2.30 -7.71
C VAL A 133 25.87 -3.31 -7.31
N ARG A 134 25.84 -3.84 -6.08
CA ARG A 134 26.72 -4.94 -5.65
C ARG A 134 26.51 -6.19 -6.50
N LEU A 135 25.26 -6.54 -6.79
CA LEU A 135 24.93 -7.67 -7.65
C LEU A 135 25.53 -7.51 -9.05
N ILE A 136 25.36 -6.34 -9.68
CA ILE A 136 25.96 -6.04 -10.99
C ILE A 136 27.48 -6.16 -10.94
N ARG A 137 28.11 -5.60 -9.91
CA ARG A 137 29.57 -5.66 -9.73
C ARG A 137 30.07 -7.10 -9.64
N ASP A 138 29.38 -7.94 -8.87
CA ASP A 138 29.80 -9.32 -8.61
C ASP A 138 29.68 -10.17 -9.88
N HIS A 139 28.58 -10.06 -10.63
CA HIS A 139 28.41 -10.73 -11.93
C HIS A 139 29.37 -10.21 -13.01
N PHE A 140 29.64 -8.90 -13.03
CA PHE A 140 30.63 -8.33 -13.95
C PHE A 140 32.05 -8.84 -13.67
N ALA A 141 32.43 -8.92 -12.39
CA ALA A 141 33.73 -9.44 -11.98
C ALA A 141 33.88 -10.93 -12.30
N GLU A 142 32.81 -11.71 -12.20
CA GLU A 142 32.79 -13.12 -12.61
C GLU A 142 33.02 -13.28 -14.12
N ALA A 143 32.31 -12.47 -14.93
CA ALA A 143 32.38 -12.55 -16.39
C ALA A 143 33.71 -12.04 -16.97
N THR A 144 34.28 -10.96 -16.40
CA THR A 144 35.44 -10.27 -16.99
C THR A 144 36.75 -10.47 -16.22
N ARG A 145 36.67 -10.99 -14.98
CA ARG A 145 37.79 -11.05 -14.01
C ARG A 145 38.32 -9.68 -13.58
N ILE A 146 37.63 -8.59 -13.92
CA ILE A 146 37.97 -7.21 -13.55
C ILE A 146 37.15 -6.79 -12.33
N ARG A 147 37.81 -6.23 -11.31
CA ARG A 147 37.12 -5.66 -10.14
C ARG A 147 36.91 -4.18 -10.34
N ILE A 148 35.65 -3.75 -10.27
CA ILE A 148 35.26 -2.34 -10.29
C ILE A 148 34.97 -1.92 -8.84
N ASP A 149 35.52 -0.77 -8.46
CA ASP A 149 35.17 -0.16 -7.18
C ASP A 149 33.86 0.61 -7.34
N VAL A 150 32.92 0.34 -6.43
CA VAL A 150 31.56 0.87 -6.48
C VAL A 150 31.26 1.50 -5.13
N PRO A 151 30.62 2.68 -5.08
CA PRO A 151 30.16 3.29 -3.85
C PRO A 151 29.46 2.30 -2.91
N ALA A 152 29.82 2.33 -1.62
CA ALA A 152 29.20 1.49 -0.61
C ALA A 152 27.70 1.83 -0.41
N GLU A 153 27.35 3.10 -0.64
CA GLU A 153 25.98 3.61 -0.63
C GLU A 153 25.62 4.18 -2.01
N SER A 154 24.47 3.76 -2.53
CA SER A 154 23.90 4.25 -3.78
C SER A 154 22.42 4.52 -3.57
N LEU A 155 22.10 5.80 -3.36
CA LEU A 155 20.75 6.28 -3.05
C LEU A 155 20.15 6.99 -4.25
N VAL A 156 18.94 6.61 -4.64
CA VAL A 156 18.17 7.27 -5.69
C VAL A 156 16.99 8.00 -5.05
N SER A 157 16.88 9.31 -5.29
CA SER A 157 15.68 10.06 -4.86
C SER A 157 14.46 9.60 -5.66
N LEU A 158 13.33 9.42 -4.97
CA LEU A 158 12.05 9.00 -5.55
C LEU A 158 11.11 10.19 -5.85
N GLY A 159 11.36 11.36 -5.27
CA GLY A 159 10.47 12.51 -5.44
C GLY A 159 10.93 13.74 -4.68
N GLU A 160 9.98 14.58 -4.28
CA GLU A 160 10.25 15.82 -3.55
C GLU A 160 10.21 15.62 -2.03
N PRO A 161 10.90 16.45 -1.23
CA PRO A 161 10.83 16.42 0.23
C PRO A 161 9.41 16.59 0.79
N SER A 162 8.55 17.34 0.09
CA SER A 162 7.13 17.53 0.44
C SER A 162 6.35 16.22 0.51
N HIS A 163 6.69 15.24 -0.34
CA HIS A 163 6.07 13.92 -0.36
C HIS A 163 6.41 13.12 0.90
N ARG A 164 7.63 13.25 1.41
CA ARG A 164 8.06 12.57 2.64
C ARG A 164 7.25 13.04 3.85
N GLN A 165 7.01 14.35 3.98
CA GLN A 165 6.22 14.90 5.08
C GLN A 165 4.77 14.37 5.10
N LEU A 166 4.17 14.16 3.92
CA LEU A 166 2.84 13.55 3.82
C LEU A 166 2.87 12.09 4.30
N VAL A 167 3.89 11.33 3.88
CA VAL A 167 4.07 9.93 4.30
C VAL A 167 4.30 9.84 5.81
N GLU A 168 5.14 10.70 6.38
CA GLU A 168 5.42 10.74 7.83
C GLU A 168 4.16 11.05 8.65
N ARG A 169 3.35 12.02 8.22
CA ARG A 169 2.07 12.32 8.89
C ARG A 169 1.15 11.11 8.88
N VAL A 170 0.99 10.46 7.72
CA VAL A 170 0.13 9.28 7.61
C VAL A 170 0.68 8.14 8.47
N ALA A 171 2.00 7.93 8.46
CA ALA A 171 2.67 6.89 9.24
C ALA A 171 2.57 7.10 10.75
N ALA A 172 2.53 8.36 11.22
CA ALA A 172 2.37 8.65 12.64
C ALA A 172 0.99 8.23 13.19
N PHE A 173 -0.06 8.33 12.37
CA PHE A 173 -1.43 7.96 12.78
C PHE A 173 -1.81 6.52 12.43
N ALA A 174 -1.15 5.90 11.44
CA ALA A 174 -1.49 4.56 10.98
C ALA A 174 -1.51 3.50 12.10
N PRO A 175 -0.54 3.45 13.04
CA PRO A 175 -0.54 2.50 14.14
C PRO A 175 -1.73 2.60 15.10
N LEU A 176 -2.47 3.73 15.08
CA LEU A 176 -3.64 3.96 15.94
C LEU A 176 -4.95 3.41 15.37
N TRP A 177 -4.91 2.67 14.24
CA TRP A 177 -6.10 2.08 13.61
C TRP A 177 -6.96 1.25 14.57
N TRP A 178 -6.33 0.58 15.54
CA TRP A 178 -7.01 -0.30 16.50
C TRP A 178 -7.98 0.47 17.41
N VAL A 179 -7.72 1.74 17.69
CA VAL A 179 -8.61 2.60 18.50
C VAL A 179 -9.94 2.80 17.78
N ALA A 180 -9.87 3.14 16.49
CA ALA A 180 -11.06 3.27 15.65
C ALA A 180 -11.78 1.92 15.48
N ALA A 181 -11.02 0.83 15.28
CA ALA A 181 -11.60 -0.51 15.16
C ALA A 181 -12.34 -0.98 16.44
N LEU A 182 -11.75 -0.74 17.62
CA LEU A 182 -12.40 -1.04 18.90
C LEU A 182 -13.65 -0.18 19.10
N GLY A 183 -13.57 1.12 18.81
CA GLY A 183 -14.72 2.00 18.87
C GLY A 183 -15.86 1.54 17.94
N ALA A 184 -15.52 1.08 16.73
CA ALA A 184 -16.49 0.53 15.79
C ALA A 184 -17.16 -0.73 16.34
N LEU A 185 -16.37 -1.66 16.90
CA LEU A 185 -16.86 -2.90 17.49
C LEU A 185 -17.80 -2.63 18.67
N ILE A 186 -17.39 -1.77 19.61
CA ILE A 186 -18.19 -1.41 20.78
C ILE A 186 -19.51 -0.75 20.34
N SER A 187 -19.45 0.17 19.37
CA SER A 187 -20.64 0.86 18.84
C SER A 187 -21.62 -0.11 18.19
N LEU A 188 -21.11 -1.09 17.44
CA LEU A 188 -21.92 -2.14 16.81
C LEU A 188 -22.58 -3.05 17.86
N LEU A 189 -21.82 -3.47 18.88
CA LEU A 189 -22.36 -4.30 19.96
C LEU A 189 -23.45 -3.57 20.74
N LEU A 190 -23.24 -2.29 21.07
CA LEU A 190 -24.25 -1.45 21.71
C LEU A 190 -25.51 -1.32 20.85
N ALA A 191 -25.34 -1.10 19.54
CA ALA A 191 -26.46 -1.03 18.60
C ALA A 191 -27.29 -2.34 18.60
N LEU A 192 -26.63 -3.50 18.64
CA LEU A 192 -27.27 -4.82 18.67
C LEU A 192 -27.97 -5.13 20.00
N VAL A 193 -27.39 -4.73 21.14
CA VAL A 193 -27.97 -4.92 22.48
C VAL A 193 -29.21 -4.06 22.68
N VAL A 194 -29.17 -2.81 22.23
CA VAL A 194 -30.28 -1.84 22.40
C VAL A 194 -31.42 -2.10 21.40
N ALA A 195 -31.11 -2.64 20.22
CA ALA A 195 -32.08 -2.84 19.14
C ALA A 195 -33.22 -3.79 19.52
N ARG A 196 -34.46 -3.31 19.32
CA ARG A 196 -35.67 -4.14 19.45
C ARG A 196 -35.84 -5.13 18.28
N ARG A 197 -35.18 -4.88 17.14
CA ARG A 197 -35.18 -5.73 15.93
C ARG A 197 -33.75 -5.90 15.42
N ARG A 198 -33.01 -6.86 15.98
CA ARG A 198 -31.60 -7.13 15.63
C ARG A 198 -31.40 -7.40 14.13
N SER A 199 -32.38 -8.02 13.47
CA SER A 199 -32.34 -8.27 12.02
C SER A 199 -32.25 -6.98 11.19
N LEU A 200 -32.89 -5.88 11.63
CA LEU A 200 -32.78 -4.61 10.91
C LEU A 200 -31.39 -3.97 11.07
N VAL A 201 -30.75 -4.13 12.23
CA VAL A 201 -29.37 -3.66 12.44
C VAL A 201 -28.43 -4.35 11.44
N LEU A 202 -28.57 -5.66 11.26
CA LEU A 202 -27.78 -6.41 10.28
C LEU A 202 -28.01 -5.94 8.84
N VAL A 203 -29.25 -5.62 8.48
CA VAL A 203 -29.57 -5.03 7.16
C VAL A 203 -28.85 -3.70 6.97
N PHE A 204 -28.94 -2.77 7.94
CA PHE A 204 -28.32 -1.46 7.83
C PHE A 204 -26.79 -1.51 7.88
N VAL A 205 -26.21 -2.37 8.71
CA VAL A 205 -24.76 -2.59 8.76
C VAL A 205 -24.27 -3.22 7.47
N GLY A 206 -24.98 -4.21 6.93
CA GLY A 206 -24.64 -4.83 5.66
C GLY A 206 -24.72 -3.84 4.48
N LEU A 207 -25.81 -3.04 4.39
CA LEU A 207 -25.92 -1.98 3.40
C LEU A 207 -24.83 -0.92 3.56
N GLY A 208 -24.59 -0.48 4.79
CA GLY A 208 -23.55 0.50 5.09
C GLY A 208 -22.16 -0.01 4.73
N GLY A 209 -21.85 -1.27 5.05
CA GLY A 209 -20.58 -1.89 4.70
C GLY A 209 -20.38 -2.06 3.20
N LEU A 210 -21.45 -2.37 2.45
CA LEU A 210 -21.41 -2.35 0.97
C LEU A 210 -21.16 -0.94 0.41
N ALA A 211 -21.79 0.08 1.01
CA ALA A 211 -21.55 1.47 0.64
C ALA A 211 -20.10 1.90 0.96
N LEU A 212 -19.54 1.45 2.09
CA LEU A 212 -18.13 1.68 2.42
C LEU A 212 -17.19 0.99 1.44
N ALA A 213 -17.49 -0.25 1.03
CA ALA A 213 -16.70 -0.94 0.02
C ALA A 213 -16.67 -0.15 -1.30
N ALA A 214 -17.83 0.33 -1.76
CA ALA A 214 -17.90 1.18 -2.95
C ALA A 214 -17.14 2.52 -2.77
N LEU A 215 -17.26 3.14 -1.60
CA LEU A 215 -16.54 4.36 -1.25
C LEU A 215 -15.03 4.16 -1.27
N TRP A 216 -14.53 3.05 -0.73
CA TRP A 216 -13.10 2.73 -0.74
C TRP A 216 -12.57 2.42 -2.14
N THR A 217 -13.35 1.75 -3.00
CA THR A 217 -12.96 1.56 -4.40
C THR A 217 -12.79 2.90 -5.10
N ALA A 218 -13.79 3.78 -5.02
CA ALA A 218 -13.71 5.11 -5.63
C ALA A 218 -12.57 5.94 -5.01
N GLY A 219 -12.38 5.88 -3.70
CA GLY A 219 -11.30 6.56 -2.99
C GLY A 219 -9.91 6.08 -3.41
N ALA A 220 -9.72 4.77 -3.62
CA ALA A 220 -8.47 4.19 -4.09
C ALA A 220 -8.13 4.62 -5.53
N ASP A 221 -9.15 4.74 -6.39
CA ASP A 221 -8.95 5.22 -7.75
C ASP A 221 -8.58 6.70 -7.80
N LEU A 222 -9.28 7.53 -7.04
CA LEU A 222 -8.96 8.95 -6.90
C LEU A 222 -7.56 9.16 -6.31
N ALA A 223 -7.24 8.47 -5.21
CA ALA A 223 -5.92 8.55 -4.59
C ALA A 223 -4.82 8.10 -5.54
N GLY A 224 -5.03 7.01 -6.28
CA GLY A 224 -4.09 6.55 -7.30
C GLY A 224 -3.88 7.56 -8.43
N GLY A 225 -4.93 8.26 -8.87
CA GLY A 225 -4.81 9.34 -9.85
C GLY A 225 -4.02 10.55 -9.31
N VAL A 226 -4.30 10.96 -8.07
CA VAL A 226 -3.57 12.07 -7.42
C VAL A 226 -2.08 11.73 -7.26
N VAL A 227 -1.76 10.55 -6.72
CA VAL A 227 -0.36 10.12 -6.52
C VAL A 227 0.34 9.87 -7.86
N GLY A 228 -0.36 9.31 -8.84
CA GLY A 228 0.18 9.10 -10.19
C GLY A 228 0.62 10.40 -10.86
N ASN A 229 -0.08 11.51 -10.59
CA ASN A 229 0.24 12.84 -11.12
C ASN A 229 1.37 13.57 -10.37
N LEU A 230 1.88 13.01 -9.26
CA LEU A 230 3.02 13.62 -8.55
C LEU A 230 4.28 13.53 -9.39
N SER A 231 5.11 14.57 -9.32
CA SER A 231 6.42 14.60 -9.95
C SER A 231 7.31 13.47 -9.39
N SER A 232 8.02 12.78 -10.29
CA SER A 232 9.06 11.82 -9.94
C SER A 232 10.42 12.40 -10.30
N ALA A 233 11.43 12.08 -9.49
CA ALA A 233 12.77 12.66 -9.66
C ALA A 233 13.48 12.19 -10.94
N ASN A 234 13.16 10.99 -11.43
CA ASN A 234 13.73 10.39 -12.65
C ASN A 234 12.82 9.26 -13.17
N GLY A 235 13.18 8.65 -14.31
CA GLY A 235 12.40 7.58 -14.92
C GLY A 235 12.29 6.32 -14.07
N VAL A 236 13.33 5.99 -13.27
CA VAL A 236 13.30 4.85 -12.34
C VAL A 236 12.28 5.08 -11.23
N ALA A 237 12.26 6.29 -10.67
CA ALA A 237 11.31 6.70 -9.65
C ALA A 237 9.87 6.70 -10.18
N GLU A 238 9.65 7.17 -11.40
CA GLU A 238 8.34 7.16 -12.06
C GLU A 238 7.83 5.73 -12.25
N LEU A 239 8.67 4.84 -12.79
CA LEU A 239 8.30 3.45 -12.98
C LEU A 239 7.98 2.76 -11.65
N PHE A 240 8.86 2.90 -10.65
CA PHE A 240 8.64 2.32 -9.33
C PHE A 240 7.33 2.82 -8.71
N LYS A 241 7.05 4.12 -8.81
CA LYS A 241 5.78 4.71 -8.35
C LYS A 241 4.57 4.06 -9.01
N GLN A 242 4.55 3.94 -10.34
CA GLN A 242 3.42 3.38 -11.08
C GLN A 242 3.16 1.91 -10.71
N GLU A 243 4.21 1.11 -10.67
CA GLU A 243 4.11 -0.33 -10.42
C GLU A 243 3.78 -0.60 -8.94
N PHE A 244 4.35 0.18 -8.03
CA PHE A 244 3.98 0.16 -6.61
C PHE A 244 2.53 0.59 -6.39
N LEU A 245 2.04 1.62 -7.08
CA LEU A 245 0.64 2.05 -7.02
C LEU A 245 -0.32 0.95 -7.50
N THR A 246 0.03 0.25 -8.58
CA THR A 246 -0.75 -0.88 -9.09
C THR A 246 -0.78 -2.03 -8.08
N ALA A 247 0.36 -2.38 -7.49
CA ALA A 247 0.45 -3.38 -6.44
C ALA A 247 -0.35 -2.98 -5.18
N ALA A 248 -0.27 -1.71 -4.77
CA ALA A 248 -1.01 -1.14 -3.65
C ALA A 248 -2.53 -1.19 -3.88
N LYS A 249 -3.00 -0.76 -5.06
CA LYS A 249 -4.43 -0.85 -5.43
C LYS A 249 -4.94 -2.28 -5.41
N THR A 250 -4.14 -3.21 -5.94
CA THR A 250 -4.49 -4.64 -5.97
C THR A 250 -4.59 -5.20 -4.54
N SER A 251 -3.61 -4.90 -3.69
CA SER A 251 -3.59 -5.30 -2.28
C SER A 251 -4.79 -4.75 -1.50
N PHE A 252 -5.08 -3.45 -1.64
CA PHE A 252 -6.24 -2.84 -0.97
C PHE A 252 -7.57 -3.34 -1.55
N GLY A 253 -7.62 -3.64 -2.85
CA GLY A 253 -8.77 -4.27 -3.50
C GLY A 253 -9.18 -5.60 -2.87
N GLN A 254 -8.22 -6.40 -2.38
CA GLN A 254 -8.51 -7.64 -1.65
C GLN A 254 -9.23 -7.36 -0.31
N TRP A 255 -8.84 -6.31 0.40
CA TRP A 255 -9.50 -5.89 1.64
C TRP A 255 -10.92 -5.41 1.37
N ILE A 256 -11.12 -4.62 0.32
CA ILE A 256 -12.44 -4.15 -0.13
C ILE A 256 -13.33 -5.35 -0.48
N LEU A 257 -12.80 -6.35 -1.21
CA LEU A 257 -13.54 -7.55 -1.58
C LEU A 257 -14.00 -8.34 -0.34
N ILE A 258 -13.09 -8.56 0.62
CA ILE A 258 -13.42 -9.25 1.87
C ILE A 258 -14.51 -8.48 2.64
N ALA A 259 -14.39 -7.16 2.73
CA ALA A 259 -15.38 -6.32 3.38
C ALA A 259 -16.74 -6.34 2.66
N ALA A 260 -16.75 -6.31 1.33
CA ALA A 260 -17.95 -6.40 0.51
C ALA A 260 -18.67 -7.74 0.70
N VAL A 261 -17.93 -8.86 0.65
CA VAL A 261 -18.48 -10.21 0.87
C VAL A 261 -19.05 -10.34 2.29
N THR A 262 -18.30 -9.89 3.29
CA THR A 262 -18.75 -9.92 4.70
C THR A 262 -20.01 -9.08 4.90
N SER A 263 -20.05 -7.89 4.32
CA SER A 263 -21.20 -6.97 4.41
C SER A 263 -22.42 -7.52 3.66
N GLY A 264 -22.21 -8.13 2.49
CA GLY A 264 -23.25 -8.81 1.73
C GLY A 264 -23.85 -9.98 2.50
N ALA A 265 -23.03 -10.80 3.17
CA ALA A 265 -23.51 -11.88 4.02
C ALA A 265 -24.34 -11.37 5.21
N LEU A 266 -23.89 -10.30 5.88
CA LEU A 266 -24.65 -9.65 6.96
C LEU A 266 -25.99 -9.09 6.47
N PHE A 267 -26.01 -8.46 5.29
CA PHE A 267 -27.23 -7.95 4.68
C PHE A 267 -28.24 -9.08 4.43
N VAL A 268 -27.83 -10.16 3.77
CA VAL A 268 -28.68 -11.33 3.48
C VAL A 268 -29.21 -11.96 4.77
N ALA A 269 -28.35 -12.17 5.77
CA ALA A 269 -28.75 -12.71 7.07
C ALA A 269 -29.78 -11.80 7.77
N GLY A 270 -29.58 -10.48 7.71
CA GLY A 270 -30.52 -9.49 8.22
C GLY A 270 -31.88 -9.56 7.53
N VAL A 271 -31.90 -9.65 6.21
CA VAL A 271 -33.11 -9.77 5.39
C VAL A 271 -33.88 -11.04 5.77
N ILE A 272 -33.23 -12.21 5.78
CA ILE A 272 -33.85 -13.49 6.15
C ILE A 272 -34.42 -13.42 7.58
N GLY A 273 -33.64 -12.90 8.53
CA GLY A 273 -34.07 -12.73 9.91
C GLY A 273 -35.25 -11.76 10.08
N SER A 274 -35.39 -10.77 9.20
CA SER A 274 -36.50 -9.82 9.22
C SER A 274 -37.82 -10.50 8.81
N PHE A 275 -37.79 -11.38 7.81
CA PHE A 275 -38.97 -12.15 7.36
C PHE A 275 -39.41 -13.18 8.42
N VAL A 276 -38.47 -13.88 9.05
CA VAL A 276 -38.79 -14.89 10.08
C VAL A 276 -39.40 -14.24 11.33
N SER A 277 -38.87 -13.11 11.78
CA SER A 277 -39.39 -12.39 12.96
C SER A 277 -40.73 -11.69 12.71
N GLY A 278 -41.00 -11.25 11.48
CA GLY A 278 -42.30 -10.73 11.07
C GLY A 278 -43.42 -11.77 11.17
N ARG A 279 -43.17 -13.00 10.67
CA ARG A 279 -44.15 -14.10 10.69
C ARG A 279 -44.55 -14.56 12.10
N ARG A 280 -43.65 -14.48 13.09
CA ARG A 280 -43.95 -14.86 14.48
C ARG A 280 -44.91 -13.88 15.18
N ARG A 281 -44.91 -12.59 14.82
CA ARG A 281 -45.85 -11.61 15.40
C ARG A 281 -47.25 -11.71 14.83
N SER A 282 -47.40 -12.04 13.56
CA SER A 282 -48.73 -12.21 12.93
C SER A 282 -49.49 -13.44 13.44
N ARG A 283 -48.79 -14.46 13.96
CA ARG A 283 -49.41 -15.66 14.56
C ARG A 283 -49.88 -15.49 16.00
N SER A 284 -49.63 -14.36 16.63
CA SER A 284 -49.98 -14.10 18.05
C SER A 284 -51.21 -13.19 18.22
N ALA A 285 -51.94 -12.87 17.16
CA ALA A 285 -53.24 -12.21 17.27
C ALA A 285 -54.31 -13.28 17.55
N PRO A 286 -54.96 -13.30 18.73
CA PRO A 286 -56.13 -14.13 18.95
C PRO A 286 -57.31 -13.54 18.16
N GLY A 287 -58.01 -14.40 17.43
CA GLY A 287 -59.37 -14.12 16.96
C GLY A 287 -60.39 -14.29 18.08
#